data_AF-A0A2M7UP44-F1
#
_entry.id   AF-A0A2M7UP44-F1
#
_cell.length_a   1.000
_cell.length_b   1.000
_cell.length_c   1.000
_cell.angle_alpha   90.00
_cell.angle_beta   90.00
_cell.angle_gamma   90.00
#
_symmetry.space_group_name_H-M   'P 1'
#
loop_
_entity.id
_entity.type
_entity.pdbx_description
1 polymer ?
#
loop_
_entity_poly.entity_id
_entity_poly.type
_entity_poly.pdbx_seq_one_letter_code
_entity_poly.pdbx_strand_id
1 'polypeptide(L)'
;MEADYSKIKLHSLFDPIKKIFEFFILGTIFIGQKDFQALILEQNKELRSLIEKYNKEVKLRVEGTRVKSNTKMYYTNISRLMAIAIFDILQCSKYHNAVKNSTVFKFAKHIRNGAAHDNTFDLAPPIKNPITWQKFTITQSLNKTPVFPDFIGAPTLIFLMKDISEMIEKHEEEKNRHHSI
;
A
#
# COMPACT_ATOMS: atom_id res chain seq x y z
N MET A 1 -4.47 12.37 -16.05
CA MET A 1 -5.49 11.33 -16.21
C MET A 1 -5.88 10.88 -14.82
N GLU A 2 -7.10 11.19 -14.36
CA GLU A 2 -7.58 10.63 -13.09
C GLU A 2 -7.81 9.13 -13.29
N ALA A 3 -7.20 8.33 -12.41
CA ALA A 3 -7.35 6.89 -12.50
C ALA A 3 -8.67 6.46 -11.86
N ASP A 4 -9.46 5.70 -12.60
CA ASP A 4 -10.70 5.09 -12.10
C ASP A 4 -10.37 3.81 -11.32
N TYR A 5 -10.26 3.93 -9.99
CA TYR A 5 -9.93 2.81 -9.09
C TYR A 5 -10.96 1.67 -9.15
N SER A 6 -12.20 1.93 -9.58
CA SER A 6 -13.23 0.90 -9.70
C SER A 6 -12.98 -0.09 -10.84
N LYS A 7 -12.17 0.31 -11.83
CA LYS A 7 -11.84 -0.50 -13.01
C LYS A 7 -10.54 -1.28 -12.86
N ILE A 8 -9.81 -1.11 -11.77
CA ILE A 8 -8.58 -1.87 -11.51
C ILE A 8 -8.95 -3.29 -11.10
N LYS A 9 -8.74 -4.23 -12.02
CA LYS A 9 -8.82 -5.66 -11.74
C LYS A 9 -7.52 -6.13 -11.12
N LEU A 10 -7.61 -6.81 -9.98
CA LEU A 10 -6.48 -7.44 -9.31
C LEU A 10 -6.71 -8.94 -9.28
N HIS A 11 -5.61 -9.69 -9.34
CA HIS A 11 -5.63 -11.12 -9.08
C HIS A 11 -6.08 -11.36 -7.63
N SER A 12 -6.87 -12.41 -7.40
CA SER A 12 -7.51 -12.72 -6.10
C SER A 12 -6.51 -12.83 -4.93
N LEU A 13 -5.25 -13.13 -5.24
CA LEU A 13 -4.11 -13.08 -4.31
C LEU A 13 -4.02 -11.75 -3.53
N PHE A 14 -4.43 -10.64 -4.14
CA PHE A 14 -4.35 -9.30 -3.56
C PHE A 14 -5.68 -8.79 -2.98
N ASP A 15 -6.76 -9.57 -3.05
CA ASP A 15 -8.08 -9.17 -2.54
C ASP A 15 -8.06 -8.74 -1.06
N PRO A 16 -7.36 -9.45 -0.13
CA PRO A 16 -7.31 -9.02 1.26
C PRO A 16 -6.66 -7.64 1.42
N ILE A 17 -5.57 -7.37 0.69
CA ILE A 17 -4.84 -6.10 0.75
C ILE A 17 -5.72 -4.97 0.21
N LYS A 18 -6.39 -5.19 -0.93
CA LYS A 18 -7.32 -4.23 -1.53
C LYS A 18 -8.45 -3.87 -0.57
N LYS A 19 -9.11 -4.88 0.01
CA LYS A 19 -10.23 -4.67 0.95
C LYS A 19 -9.81 -3.91 2.20
N ILE A 20 -8.64 -4.24 2.77
CA ILE A 20 -8.10 -3.52 3.94
C ILE A 20 -7.79 -2.05 3.59
N PHE A 21 -7.21 -1.79 2.42
CA PHE A 21 -6.95 -0.44 1.95
C PHE A 21 -8.24 0.37 1.75
N GLU A 22 -9.24 -0.22 1.08
CA GLU A 22 -10.54 0.42 0.87
C GLU A 22 -11.22 0.74 2.20
N PHE A 23 -11.25 -0.23 3.11
CA PHE A 23 -11.78 -0.04 4.46
C PHE A 23 -11.04 1.08 5.20
N PHE A 24 -9.71 1.11 5.12
CA PHE A 24 -8.90 2.13 5.77
C PHE A 24 -9.18 3.54 5.21
N ILE A 25 -9.21 3.71 3.89
CA ILE A 25 -9.43 5.01 3.26
C ILE A 25 -10.82 5.55 3.60
N LEU A 26 -11.84 4.71 3.47
CA LEU A 26 -13.21 5.07 3.84
C LEU A 26 -13.31 5.35 5.34
N GLY A 27 -12.77 4.45 6.18
CA GLY A 27 -12.82 4.55 7.63
C GLY A 27 -12.11 5.78 8.19
N THR A 28 -10.99 6.20 7.60
CA THR A 28 -10.25 7.39 8.05
C THR A 28 -11.07 8.68 7.84
N ILE A 29 -11.92 8.72 6.80
CA ILE A 29 -12.85 9.83 6.55
C ILE A 29 -13.97 9.80 7.60
N PHE A 30 -14.60 8.64 7.82
CA PHE A 30 -15.72 8.51 8.76
C PHE A 30 -15.30 8.74 10.21
N ILE A 31 -14.16 8.21 10.64
CA ILE A 31 -13.68 8.40 12.02
C ILE A 31 -13.38 9.86 12.34
N GLY A 32 -13.20 10.73 11.33
CA GLY A 32 -13.08 12.17 11.55
C GLY A 32 -14.39 12.89 11.87
N GLN A 33 -15.54 12.24 11.66
CA GLN A 33 -16.87 12.81 11.88
C GLN A 33 -17.34 12.60 13.32
N LYS A 34 -17.74 13.69 14.00
CA LYS A 34 -18.17 13.64 15.40
C LYS A 34 -19.37 12.73 15.62
N ASP A 35 -20.35 12.76 14.73
CA ASP A 35 -21.57 11.93 14.86
C ASP A 35 -21.22 10.44 14.76
N PHE A 36 -20.31 10.07 13.86
CA PHE A 36 -19.83 8.70 13.74
C PHE A 36 -19.03 8.26 14.98
N GLN A 37 -18.17 9.14 15.53
CA GLN A 37 -17.48 8.86 16.79
C GLN A 37 -18.48 8.68 17.95
N ALA A 38 -19.54 9.49 18.02
CA ALA A 38 -20.58 9.36 19.04
C ALA A 38 -21.30 8.01 18.93
N LEU A 39 -21.71 7.61 17.72
CA LEU A 39 -22.35 6.32 17.47
C LEU A 39 -21.45 5.13 17.88
N ILE A 40 -20.15 5.20 17.58
CA ILE A 40 -19.19 4.16 18.02
C ILE A 40 -19.15 4.09 19.55
N LEU A 41 -19.11 5.24 20.23
CA LEU A 41 -19.00 5.31 21.69
C LEU A 41 -20.29 4.93 22.43
N GLU A 42 -21.45 5.05 21.77
CA GLU A 42 -22.70 4.50 22.28
C GLU A 42 -22.66 2.98 22.34
N GLN A 43 -22.05 2.34 21.34
CA GLN A 43 -21.94 0.88 21.25
C GLN A 43 -20.77 0.33 22.04
N ASN A 44 -19.65 1.05 22.11
CA ASN A 44 -18.39 0.58 22.69
C ASN A 44 -17.69 1.74 23.44
N LYS A 45 -18.06 1.94 24.70
CA LYS A 45 -17.56 3.06 25.52
C LYS A 45 -16.06 2.98 25.78
N GLU A 46 -15.48 1.78 25.77
CA GLU A 46 -14.06 1.50 25.99
C GLU A 46 -13.17 2.14 24.91
N LEU A 47 -13.71 2.43 23.74
CA LEU A 47 -12.97 3.04 22.62
C LEU A 47 -12.72 4.54 22.82
N ARG A 48 -13.26 5.17 23.87
CA ARG A 48 -13.11 6.62 24.12
C ARG A 48 -11.66 7.08 24.13
N SER A 49 -10.82 6.39 24.90
CA SER A 49 -9.40 6.74 25.02
C SER A 49 -8.67 6.64 23.67
N LEU A 50 -9.02 5.65 22.85
CA LEU A 50 -8.47 5.46 21.52
C LEU A 50 -8.89 6.59 20.57
N ILE A 51 -10.17 6.98 20.58
CA ILE A 51 -10.70 8.07 19.76
C ILE A 51 -10.09 9.41 20.17
N GLU A 52 -9.97 9.70 21.46
CA GLU A 52 -9.35 10.92 21.97
C GLU A 52 -7.87 11.00 21.58
N LYS A 53 -7.15 9.88 21.70
CA LYS A 53 -5.76 9.76 21.24
C LYS A 53 -5.65 10.03 19.74
N TYR A 54 -6.49 9.39 18.92
CA TYR A 54 -6.54 9.63 17.48
C TYR A 54 -6.77 11.11 17.17
N ASN A 55 -7.80 11.72 17.76
CA ASN A 55 -8.15 13.13 17.56
C ASN A 55 -6.98 14.07 17.86
N LYS A 56 -6.24 13.79 18.95
CA LYS A 56 -5.04 14.55 19.32
C LYS A 56 -3.90 14.36 18.31
N GLU A 57 -3.61 13.12 17.93
CA GLU A 57 -2.53 12.80 16.99
C GLU A 57 -2.74 13.43 15.61
N VAL A 58 -3.95 13.31 15.07
CA VAL A 58 -4.28 13.89 13.75
C VAL A 58 -4.62 15.37 13.82
N LYS A 59 -4.57 15.99 15.01
CA LYS A 59 -4.99 17.38 15.25
C LYS A 59 -6.38 17.65 14.64
N LEU A 60 -7.33 16.76 14.90
CA LEU A 60 -8.66 16.82 14.33
C LEU A 60 -9.33 18.14 14.70
N ARG A 61 -9.78 18.89 13.69
CA ARG A 61 -10.56 20.12 13.85
C ARG A 61 -11.83 19.99 13.02
N VAL A 62 -12.94 20.36 13.61
CA VAL A 62 -14.23 20.42 12.92
C VAL A 62 -14.58 21.90 12.76
N GLU A 63 -14.65 22.36 11.52
CA GLU A 63 -14.96 23.73 11.13
C GLU A 63 -16.26 23.71 10.31
N GLY A 64 -17.41 23.89 10.99
CA GLY A 64 -18.72 23.71 10.37
C GLY A 64 -18.91 22.27 9.89
N THR A 65 -19.16 22.09 8.59
CA THR A 65 -19.29 20.78 7.94
C THR A 65 -17.95 20.17 7.51
N ARG A 66 -16.83 20.89 7.67
CA ARG A 66 -15.52 20.44 7.23
C ARG A 66 -14.73 19.82 8.36
N VAL A 67 -14.21 18.62 8.11
CA VAL A 67 -13.25 17.95 8.98
C VAL A 67 -11.85 18.23 8.45
N LYS A 68 -10.97 18.81 9.28
CA LYS A 68 -9.55 18.99 9.01
C LYS A 68 -8.74 18.09 9.92
N SER A 69 -7.84 17.30 9.35
CA SER A 69 -6.92 16.44 10.08
C SER A 69 -5.60 16.28 9.32
N ASN A 70 -4.51 16.07 10.07
CA ASN A 70 -3.23 15.65 9.54
C ASN A 70 -3.14 14.12 9.58
N THR A 71 -3.48 13.48 8.47
CA THR A 71 -3.47 12.02 8.33
C THR A 71 -2.17 11.48 7.73
N LYS A 72 -1.12 12.31 7.54
CA LYS A 72 0.14 11.90 6.88
C LYS A 72 0.76 10.66 7.53
N MET A 73 0.76 10.59 8.86
CA MET A 73 1.28 9.44 9.61
C MET A 73 0.50 8.16 9.30
N TYR A 74 -0.83 8.24 9.30
CA TYR A 74 -1.71 7.11 9.01
C TYR A 74 -1.57 6.63 7.56
N TYR A 75 -1.47 7.56 6.61
CA TYR A 75 -1.14 7.25 5.21
C TYR A 75 0.23 6.58 5.06
N THR A 76 1.23 7.01 5.84
CA THR A 76 2.56 6.38 5.86
C THR A 76 2.44 4.94 6.36
N ASN A 77 1.75 4.73 7.48
CA ASN A 77 1.61 3.41 8.10
C ASN A 77 0.85 2.42 7.22
N ILE A 78 -0.27 2.82 6.60
CA ILE A 78 -0.99 1.92 5.69
C ILE A 78 -0.15 1.59 4.46
N SER A 79 0.61 2.56 3.92
CA SER A 79 1.47 2.31 2.77
C SER A 79 2.60 1.31 3.10
N ARG A 80 3.20 1.43 4.29
CA ARG A 80 4.19 0.46 4.79
C ARG A 80 3.60 -0.94 4.91
N LEU A 81 2.44 -1.07 5.55
CA LEU A 81 1.74 -2.35 5.70
C LEU A 81 1.43 -2.99 4.35
N MET A 82 0.90 -2.20 3.40
CA MET A 82 0.62 -2.69 2.05
C MET A 82 1.88 -3.16 1.34
N ALA A 83 2.97 -2.39 1.38
CA ALA A 83 4.21 -2.77 0.71
C ALA A 83 4.81 -4.08 1.25
N ILE A 84 4.76 -4.26 2.58
CA ILE A 84 5.16 -5.51 3.22
C ILE A 84 4.27 -6.65 2.76
N ALA A 85 2.94 -6.48 2.87
CA ALA A 85 1.98 -7.52 2.52
C ALA A 85 2.07 -7.93 1.04
N ILE A 86 2.20 -6.97 0.11
CA ILE A 86 2.32 -7.23 -1.33
C ILE A 86 3.51 -8.14 -1.61
N PHE A 87 4.68 -7.78 -1.09
CA PHE A 87 5.90 -8.53 -1.37
C PHE A 87 5.91 -9.89 -0.68
N ASP A 88 5.54 -9.94 0.61
CA ASP A 88 5.58 -11.18 1.39
C ASP A 88 4.54 -12.20 0.87
N ILE A 89 3.33 -11.77 0.50
CA ILE A 89 2.33 -12.64 -0.15
C ILE A 89 2.86 -13.15 -1.49
N LEU A 90 3.47 -12.29 -2.30
CA LEU A 90 3.99 -12.67 -3.61
C LEU A 90 5.15 -13.66 -3.49
N GLN A 91 6.06 -13.43 -2.54
CA GLN A 91 7.20 -14.30 -2.25
C GLN A 91 6.76 -15.69 -1.80
N CYS A 92 5.70 -15.77 -0.99
CA CYS A 92 5.17 -17.03 -0.48
C CYS A 92 4.17 -17.71 -1.44
N SER A 93 3.78 -17.05 -2.54
CA SER A 93 2.79 -17.58 -3.48
C SER A 93 3.39 -18.62 -4.45
N LYS A 94 2.53 -19.45 -5.05
CA LYS A 94 2.90 -20.35 -6.17
C LYS A 94 3.44 -19.60 -7.40
N TYR A 95 3.21 -18.30 -7.49
CA TYR A 95 3.63 -17.45 -8.60
C TYR A 95 5.02 -16.85 -8.42
N HIS A 96 5.65 -17.00 -7.25
CA HIS A 96 6.95 -16.40 -6.96
C HIS A 96 7.98 -16.64 -8.08
N ASN A 97 8.11 -17.88 -8.53
CA ASN A 97 9.09 -18.23 -9.57
C ASN A 97 8.80 -17.56 -10.92
N ALA A 98 7.54 -17.29 -11.24
CA ALA A 98 7.16 -16.61 -12.48
C ALA A 98 7.55 -15.13 -12.46
N VAL A 99 7.50 -14.48 -11.29
CA VAL A 99 7.67 -13.03 -11.17
C VAL A 99 9.03 -12.61 -10.59
N LYS A 100 9.76 -13.47 -9.89
CA LYS A 100 10.94 -13.08 -9.06
C LYS A 100 12.04 -12.32 -9.81
N ASN A 101 12.17 -12.57 -11.11
CA ASN A 101 13.21 -11.95 -11.94
C ASN A 101 12.76 -10.62 -12.57
N SER A 102 11.47 -10.28 -12.49
CA SER A 102 10.91 -9.08 -13.10
C SER A 102 11.35 -7.81 -12.38
N THR A 103 11.37 -6.71 -13.12
CA THR A 103 11.66 -5.38 -12.56
C THR A 103 10.63 -4.98 -11.51
N VAL A 104 9.35 -5.35 -11.72
CA VAL A 104 8.25 -5.09 -10.78
C VAL A 104 8.47 -5.80 -9.44
N PHE A 105 8.89 -7.07 -9.46
CA PHE A 105 9.20 -7.82 -8.24
C PHE A 105 10.40 -7.24 -7.49
N LYS A 106 11.47 -6.90 -8.22
CA LYS A 106 12.65 -6.24 -7.64
C LYS A 106 12.29 -4.89 -7.04
N PHE A 107 11.48 -4.09 -7.73
CA PHE A 107 10.96 -2.83 -7.21
C PHE A 107 10.17 -3.04 -5.91
N ALA A 108 9.20 -3.96 -5.90
CA ALA A 108 8.42 -4.31 -4.72
C ALA A 108 9.31 -4.71 -3.53
N LYS A 109 10.39 -5.48 -3.78
CA LYS A 109 11.38 -5.85 -2.75
C LYS A 109 12.02 -4.63 -2.10
N HIS A 110 12.47 -3.64 -2.88
CA HIS A 110 13.11 -2.44 -2.33
C HIS A 110 12.13 -1.57 -1.54
N ILE A 111 10.90 -1.43 -2.03
CA ILE A 111 9.85 -0.69 -1.32
C ILE A 111 9.50 -1.40 0.00
N ARG A 112 9.35 -2.73 -0.01
CA ARG A 112 9.12 -3.53 1.20
C ARG A 112 10.28 -3.40 2.20
N ASN A 113 11.52 -3.48 1.73
CA ASN A 113 12.69 -3.29 2.59
C ASN A 113 12.63 -1.91 3.25
N GLY A 114 12.40 -0.85 2.48
CA GLY A 114 12.32 0.48 3.08
C GLY A 114 11.14 0.65 4.04
N ALA A 115 10.01 -0.03 3.80
CA ALA A 115 8.91 -0.10 4.76
C ALA A 115 9.33 -0.75 6.11
N ALA A 116 10.15 -1.80 6.05
CA ALA A 116 10.67 -2.52 7.21
C ALA A 116 11.81 -1.78 7.94
N HIS A 117 12.56 -0.93 7.23
CA HIS A 117 13.66 -0.11 7.78
C HIS A 117 13.19 1.31 8.11
N ASP A 118 12.24 1.43 9.04
CA ASP A 118 11.73 2.72 9.55
C ASP A 118 11.30 3.71 8.46
N ASN A 119 10.70 3.20 7.39
CA ASN A 119 10.25 3.99 6.25
C ASN A 119 11.40 4.69 5.49
N THR A 120 12.61 4.13 5.52
CA THR A 120 13.78 4.66 4.81
C THR A 120 14.36 3.63 3.87
N PHE A 121 14.79 4.08 2.69
CA PHE A 121 15.51 3.20 1.79
C PHE A 121 16.81 2.70 2.44
N ASP A 122 16.95 1.38 2.54
CA ASP A 122 18.18 0.72 2.99
C ASP A 122 18.85 0.02 1.80
N LEU A 123 19.78 0.75 1.16
CA LEU A 123 20.38 0.38 -0.11
C LEU A 123 21.86 0.06 0.11
N ALA A 124 22.17 -1.23 0.25
CA ALA A 124 23.55 -1.69 0.39
C ALA A 124 24.37 -1.32 -0.86
N PRO A 125 25.45 -0.52 -0.73
CA PRO A 125 26.30 -0.20 -1.85
C PRO A 125 27.17 -1.39 -2.26
N PRO A 126 27.48 -1.56 -3.56
CA PRO A 126 26.98 -0.76 -4.67
C PRO A 126 25.66 -1.31 -5.24
N ILE A 127 24.64 -0.46 -5.40
CA ILE A 127 23.56 -0.75 -6.36
C ILE A 127 24.17 -0.63 -7.76
N LYS A 128 24.41 -1.79 -8.40
CA LYS A 128 25.02 -1.84 -9.73
C LYS A 128 24.11 -1.27 -10.83
N ASN A 129 22.79 -1.37 -10.69
CA ASN A 129 21.82 -0.91 -11.69
C ASN A 129 20.60 -0.25 -11.03
N PRO A 130 20.15 0.93 -11.48
CA PRO A 130 18.87 1.50 -11.09
C PRO A 130 17.71 0.53 -11.36
N ILE A 131 16.69 0.57 -10.49
CA ILE A 131 15.45 -0.19 -10.68
C ILE A 131 14.34 0.79 -10.99
N THR A 132 13.85 0.75 -12.22
CA THR A 132 12.79 1.64 -12.71
C THR A 132 11.49 0.89 -12.88
N TRP A 133 10.44 1.36 -12.22
CA TRP A 133 9.07 0.91 -12.44
C TRP A 133 8.18 2.14 -12.70
N GLN A 134 7.60 2.20 -13.90
CA GLN A 134 6.86 3.37 -14.39
C GLN A 134 7.71 4.65 -14.23
N LYS A 135 7.20 5.65 -13.50
CA LYS A 135 7.90 6.92 -13.22
C LYS A 135 8.82 6.86 -11.98
N PHE A 136 8.87 5.74 -11.27
CA PHE A 136 9.63 5.60 -10.04
C PHE A 136 10.96 4.91 -10.33
N THR A 137 12.06 5.59 -10.04
CA THR A 137 13.41 5.07 -10.24
C THR A 137 14.12 5.00 -8.89
N ILE A 138 14.56 3.81 -8.50
CA ILE A 138 15.35 3.59 -7.30
C ILE A 138 16.83 3.60 -7.69
N THR A 139 17.56 4.59 -7.18
CA THR A 139 19.00 4.78 -7.36
C THR A 139 19.70 4.80 -6.00
N GLN A 140 21.03 4.70 -5.99
CA GLN A 140 21.83 4.81 -4.76
C GLN A 140 21.60 6.15 -4.02
N SER A 141 21.24 7.22 -4.73
CA SER A 141 20.99 8.54 -4.12
C SER A 141 19.76 8.58 -3.22
N LEU A 142 18.87 7.58 -3.30
CA LEU A 142 17.75 7.46 -2.38
C LEU A 142 18.12 6.80 -1.06
N ASN A 143 19.35 6.30 -0.88
CA ASN A 143 19.72 5.64 0.37
C ASN A 143 19.50 6.56 1.58
N LYS A 144 18.85 6.04 2.62
CA LYS A 144 18.44 6.76 3.84
C LYS A 144 17.41 7.88 3.64
N THR A 145 16.82 8.01 2.46
CA THR A 145 15.68 8.92 2.25
C THR A 145 14.35 8.23 2.58
N PRO A 146 13.31 8.98 2.98
CA PRO A 146 11.98 8.41 3.21
C PRO A 146 11.39 7.73 1.97
N VAL A 147 10.69 6.60 2.17
CA VAL A 147 9.95 5.90 1.10
C VAL A 147 8.52 6.45 0.99
N PHE A 148 7.78 6.44 2.09
CA PHE A 148 6.39 6.88 2.14
C PHE A 148 6.23 8.20 2.89
N PRO A 149 5.20 8.99 2.55
CA PRO A 149 4.41 8.92 1.32
C PRO A 149 5.10 9.62 0.14
N ASP A 150 6.29 10.20 0.37
CA ASP A 150 6.88 11.21 -0.49
C ASP A 150 7.51 10.63 -1.77
N PHE A 151 8.15 9.44 -1.71
CA PHE A 151 8.63 8.74 -2.92
C PHE A 151 7.51 7.93 -3.58
N ILE A 152 6.74 7.17 -2.81
CA ILE A 152 5.60 6.39 -3.28
C ILE A 152 4.51 6.38 -2.19
N GLY A 153 3.24 6.25 -2.57
CA GLY A 153 2.12 6.19 -1.62
C GLY A 153 1.20 4.99 -1.85
N ALA A 154 0.34 4.69 -0.86
CA ALA A 154 -0.61 3.57 -0.92
C ALA A 154 -1.45 3.47 -2.21
N PRO A 155 -2.00 4.57 -2.78
CA PRO A 155 -2.73 4.46 -4.04
C PRO A 155 -1.87 3.96 -5.20
N THR A 156 -0.58 4.32 -5.22
CA THR A 156 0.38 3.81 -6.20
C THR A 156 0.64 2.32 -6.03
N LEU A 157 0.63 1.80 -4.80
CA LEU A 157 0.78 0.38 -4.53
C LEU A 157 -0.37 -0.47 -5.11
N ILE A 158 -1.56 0.11 -5.33
CA ILE A 158 -2.64 -0.57 -6.07
C ILE A 158 -2.22 -0.85 -7.52
N PHE A 159 -1.55 0.10 -8.18
CA PHE A 159 -1.03 -0.11 -9.54
C PHE A 159 0.10 -1.12 -9.57
N LEU A 160 0.92 -1.17 -8.52
CA LEU A 160 1.94 -2.20 -8.37
C LEU A 160 1.29 -3.59 -8.33
N MET A 161 0.23 -3.77 -7.54
CA MET A 161 -0.54 -5.02 -7.51
C MET A 161 -1.20 -5.33 -8.86
N LYS A 162 -1.70 -4.33 -9.57
CA LYS A 162 -2.28 -4.48 -10.92
C LYS A 162 -1.24 -5.04 -11.89
N ASP A 163 -0.07 -4.42 -11.98
CA ASP A 163 0.97 -4.86 -12.90
C ASP A 163 1.46 -6.28 -12.56
N ILE A 164 1.54 -6.63 -11.27
CA ILE A 164 1.84 -8.01 -10.84
C ILE A 164 0.71 -8.97 -11.21
N SER A 165 -0.56 -8.55 -11.07
CA SER A 165 -1.73 -9.37 -11.42
C SER A 165 -1.73 -9.74 -12.90
N GLU A 166 -1.45 -8.77 -13.78
CA GLU A 166 -1.34 -9.00 -15.22
C GLU A 166 -0.20 -9.97 -15.57
N MET A 167 0.92 -9.92 -14.83
CA MET A 167 2.01 -10.89 -14.99
C MET A 167 1.59 -12.31 -14.57
N ILE A 168 0.80 -12.43 -13.51
CA ILE A 168 0.28 -13.71 -13.03
C ILE A 168 -0.69 -14.30 -14.06
N GLU A 169 -1.66 -13.51 -14.54
CA GLU A 169 -2.66 -13.94 -15.52
C GLU A 169 -1.99 -14.46 -16.80
N LYS A 170 -1.01 -13.73 -17.34
CA LYS A 170 -0.24 -14.19 -18.52
C LYS A 170 0.44 -15.53 -18.29
N HIS A 171 1.04 -15.73 -17.12
CA HIS A 171 1.71 -16.98 -16.79
C HIS A 171 0.72 -18.17 -16.68
N GLU A 172 -0.49 -17.92 -16.17
CA GLU A 172 -1.54 -18.93 -16.10
C GLU A 172 -2.09 -19.28 -17.49
N GLU A 173 -2.32 -18.30 -18.35
CA GLU A 173 -2.72 -18.51 -19.74
C GLU A 173 -1.69 -19.35 -20.52
N GLU A 174 -0.39 -19.05 -20.36
CA GLU A 174 0.69 -19.80 -20.99
C GLU A 174 0.71 -21.26 -20.53
N LYS A 175 0.57 -21.52 -19.22
CA LYS A 175 0.49 -22.89 -18.70
C LYS A 175 -0.70 -23.66 -19.24
N ASN A 176 -1.88 -23.05 -19.30
CA ASN A 176 -3.10 -23.71 -19.77
C ASN A 176 -3.05 -24.06 -21.26
N ARG A 177 -2.32 -23.28 -22.08
CA ARG A 177 -2.08 -23.60 -23.49
C ARG A 177 -1.21 -24.85 -23.68
N HIS A 178 -0.25 -25.08 -22.79
CA HIS A 178 0.69 -26.22 -22.90
C HIS A 178 0.12 -27.54 -22.34
N HIS A 179 -1.00 -27.50 -21.61
CA HIS A 179 -1.68 -28.70 -21.10
C HIS A 179 -2.87 -29.15 -21.97
N SER A 180 -3.17 -28.40 -23.04
CA SER A 180 -4.29 -28.66 -23.96
C SER A 180 -3.85 -29.32 -25.28
N ILE A 181 -2.60 -29.84 -25.34
CA ILE A 181 -2.00 -30.57 -26.47
C ILE A 181 -1.63 -31.96 -25.98
#